data_AF-A0A956CDJ2-F1
#
_entry.id   AF-A0A956CDJ2-F1
#
_cell.length_a   1.000
_cell.length_b   1.000
_cell.length_c   1.000
_cell.angle_alpha   90.00
_cell.angle_beta   90.00
_cell.angle_gamma   90.00
#
_symmetry.space_group_name_H-M   'P 1'
#
loop_
_entity.id
_entity.type
_entity.pdbx_description
1 polymer ?
#
loop_
_entity_poly.entity_id
_entity_poly.type
_entity_poly.pdbx_seq_one_letter_code
_entity_poly.pdbx_strand_id
1 'polypeptide(L)' 'MAERPIYLDHNATTPLLPEVLAAMLPYLETHFGNPSSSHAYGRDAHAAV' A
#
# COMPACT_ATOMS: atom_id res chain seq x y z
N MET A 1 -26.58 15.21 -9.16
CA MET A 1 -25.46 14.48 -8.52
C MET A 1 -25.66 13.01 -8.87
N ALA A 2 -24.65 12.35 -9.46
CA ALA A 2 -24.76 10.92 -9.75
C ALA A 2 -24.83 10.14 -8.42
N GLU A 3 -25.76 9.20 -8.34
CA GLU A 3 -25.90 8.31 -7.18
C GLU A 3 -24.67 7.40 -7.09
N ARG A 4 -24.10 7.23 -5.89
CA ARG A 4 -22.94 6.35 -5.69
C ARG A 4 -23.41 4.89 -5.77
N PRO A 5 -22.79 4.04 -6.60
CA PRO A 5 -23.18 2.64 -6.69
C PRO A 5 -22.90 1.90 -5.37
N ILE A 6 -23.75 0.93 -5.03
CA ILE A 6 -23.55 0.03 -3.90
C ILE A 6 -22.66 -1.14 -4.36
N TYR A 7 -21.54 -1.37 -3.66
CA TYR A 7 -20.64 -2.47 -3.94
C TYR A 7 -21.03 -3.70 -3.12
N LEU A 8 -21.38 -4.81 -3.78
CA LEU A 8 -21.83 -6.06 -3.16
C LEU A 8 -20.99 -7.28 -3.55
N ASP A 9 -19.83 -7.08 -4.19
CA ASP A 9 -18.98 -8.16 -4.71
C ASP A 9 -17.72 -8.39 -3.85
N HIS A 10 -17.88 -8.39 -2.51
CA HIS A 10 -16.78 -8.55 -1.56
C HIS A 10 -16.12 -9.93 -1.60
N ASN A 11 -16.78 -10.93 -2.20
CA ASN A 11 -16.19 -12.26 -2.39
C ASN A 11 -15.15 -12.29 -3.51
N ALA A 12 -15.22 -11.36 -4.48
CA ALA A 12 -14.25 -11.26 -5.57
C ALA A 12 -13.04 -10.40 -5.15
N THR A 13 -13.28 -9.24 -4.56
CA THR A 13 -12.24 -8.35 -4.03
C THR A 13 -12.80 -7.37 -3.01
N THR A 14 -11.94 -6.62 -2.33
CA THR A 14 -12.34 -5.64 -1.32
C THR A 14 -11.58 -4.33 -1.51
N PRO A 15 -12.20 -3.19 -1.20
CA PRO A 15 -11.47 -1.93 -1.17
C PRO A 15 -10.43 -1.97 -0.04
N LEU A 16 -9.28 -1.31 -0.27
CA LEU A 16 -8.30 -1.12 0.78
C LEU A 16 -8.93 -0.33 1.94
N LEU A 17 -8.68 -0.78 3.16
CA LEU A 17 -8.94 0.02 4.34
C LEU A 17 -8.04 1.27 4.31
N PRO A 18 -8.54 2.47 4.66
CA PRO A 18 -7.75 3.69 4.66
C PRO A 18 -6.44 3.57 5.46
N GLU A 19 -6.46 2.87 6.59
CA GLU A 19 -5.29 2.60 7.42
C GLU A 19 -4.26 1.69 6.74
N VAL A 20 -4.70 0.73 5.93
CA VAL A 20 -3.80 -0.13 5.15
C VAL A 20 -3.15 0.68 4.04
N LEU A 21 -3.92 1.51 3.33
CA LEU A 21 -3.36 2.41 2.32
C LEU A 21 -2.32 3.37 2.95
N ALA A 22 -2.63 3.96 4.10
CA ALA A 22 -1.73 4.85 4.81
C ALA A 22 -0.42 4.17 5.23
N ALA A 23 -0.49 2.90 5.67
CA ALA A 23 0.70 2.12 6.01
C ALA A 23 1.54 1.76 4.78
N MET A 24 0.92 1.58 3.61
CA MET A 24 1.61 1.26 2.36
C MET A 24 2.26 2.48 1.69
N LEU A 25 1.62 3.65 1.76
CA LEU A 25 2.03 4.86 1.02
C LEU A 25 3.51 5.24 1.17
N PRO A 26 4.14 5.21 2.36
CA PRO A 26 5.56 5.53 2.49
C PRO A 26 6.46 4.69 1.58
N TYR A 27 6.14 3.41 1.39
CA TYR A 27 6.92 2.49 0.56
C TYR A 27 6.64 2.62 -0.94
N LEU A 28 5.59 3.35 -1.32
CA LEU A 28 5.28 3.68 -2.71
C LEU A 28 5.86 5.03 -3.13
N GLU A 29 6.05 5.95 -2.18
CA GLU A 29 6.49 7.33 -2.47
C GLU A 29 7.95 7.59 -2.08
N THR A 30 8.34 7.30 -0.84
CA THR A 30 9.60 7.81 -0.26
C THR A 30 10.59 6.70 0.11
N HIS A 31 10.13 5.52 0.52
CA HIS A 31 10.96 4.35 0.86
C HIS A 31 11.01 3.35 -0.30
N PHE A 32 11.34 3.82 -1.50
CA PHE A 32 11.30 3.07 -2.76
C PHE A 32 12.47 2.06 -2.97
N GLY A 33 13.31 1.85 -1.96
CA GLY A 33 14.51 1.04 -2.10
C GLY A 33 14.23 -0.44 -2.41
N ASN A 34 15.20 -1.12 -2.98
CA ASN A 34 15.14 -2.58 -3.10
C ASN A 34 15.52 -3.21 -1.74
N PRO A 35 14.66 -4.03 -1.10
CA PRO A 35 14.94 -4.61 0.22
C PRO A 35 16.15 -5.56 0.24
N SER A 36 16.63 -6.02 -0.92
CA SER A 36 17.86 -6.83 -1.02
C SER A 36 19.15 -6.02 -1.02
N SER A 37 19.07 -4.68 -1.11
CA SER A 37 20.24 -3.80 -1.08
C SER A 37 20.70 -3.53 0.36
N SER A 38 22.02 -3.50 0.58
CA SER A 38 22.62 -3.23 1.89
C SER A 38 22.71 -1.75 2.28
N HIS A 39 22.53 -0.83 1.32
CA HIS A 39 22.58 0.62 1.54
C HIS A 39 21.32 1.16 2.24
N ALA A 40 21.33 2.41 2.68
CA ALA A 40 20.28 3.03 3.50
C ALA A 40 18.86 2.80 2.94
N TYR A 41 18.61 3.18 1.69
CA TYR A 41 17.30 2.97 1.07
C TYR A 41 16.82 1.52 1.05
N GLY A 42 17.73 0.55 0.91
CA GLY A 42 17.36 -0.87 0.95
C GLY A 42 16.99 -1.34 2.35
N ARG A 43 17.69 -0.83 3.38
CA ARG A 43 17.35 -1.10 4.78
C ARG A 43 15.99 -0.52 5.17
N ASP A 44 15.67 0.67 4.69
CA ASP A 44 14.36 1.30 4.94
C ASP A 44 13.23 0.50 4.29
N ALA A 45 13.43 0.00 3.06
CA ALA A 45 12.46 -0.86 2.39
C ALA A 45 12.35 -2.26 3.02
N HIS A 46 13.45 -2.82 3.52
CA HIS A 46 13.45 -4.12 4.22
C HIS A 46 12.58 -4.11 5.47
N ALA A 47 12.36 -2.95 6.11
CA ALA A 47 11.47 -2.87 7.28
C ALA A 47 10.00 -3.23 6.96
N ALA A 48 9.62 -3.30 5.67
CA ALA A 48 8.27 -3.63 5.22
C ALA A 48 8.04 -5.12 4.89
N VAL A 49 9.09 -5.96 4.82
CA VAL A 49 9.02 -7.33 4.27
C VAL A 49 9.70 -8.39 5.13
#